data_AF-D6D1G9-F1
#
_entry.id   AF-D6D1G9-F1
#
_cell.length_a   1.000
_cell.length_b   1.000
_cell.length_c   1.000
_cell.angle_alpha   90.00
_cell.angle_beta   90.00
_cell.angle_gamma   90.00
#
_symmetry.space_group_name_H-M   'P 1'
#
loop_
_entity.id
_entity.type
_entity.pdbx_description
1 polymer ?
#
loop_
_entity_poly.entity_id
_entity_poly.type
_entity_poly.pdbx_seq_one_letter_code
_entity_poly.pdbx_strand_id
1 'polypeptide(L)'
;MKKMKKIYWMLFIILCAACNDPYDGDTYVVFDMQPAGTYLSNRSDDFSEWIHIMKYADLYNAVNQATQSFTLFVPNNAAVKEFYNRKGVSSIEDLGTEYARSLVSYHIVQDTISQEIFIEKEGALAKRTVSDDVLMVSFGSAEVGGGGMQSVYLNNEAHVIEFANKVSNGYVYVLENTLTPLTESVYARISESGRPYTILKSAMDATGVGAELDVIYDDIVDDLGQTTQQKRNYTLLAVSDDVFKEAGVNSLQDLVQLLGAGSDYTNPENALYQYVAYHVLDGSYDLSKLRSFDTPDATSKIWNTLNAGSVIRISKEDKIFYLNYRDENRACFVEDYCNLQAKNGYIHQVSSYLPVAEAEPETVLFDVCNYSIIGDWIAAGNGEDGIKFQESFGTAEKKCDVSGLNCYEYSLNNPSGTYGSYYNVTYFTTRTNNGWNTANNMDFLMLNLGNTGWVSMQTPSIIKGKYKVTLRFGYATSMEFIRTSTGGSNGGKMIFSFDGENSVTCAPYTTVPSKTLGCYSYVLYPELEFTETSTHTFRLVMNDPAASKDPNYRILIDYLLFEPIFDE
;
A
#
# COMPACT_ATOMS: atom_id res chain seq x y z
N MET A 1 55.18 -32.01 61.52
CA MET A 1 54.15 -31.91 60.47
C MET A 1 54.76 -32.04 59.06
N LYS A 2 55.31 -33.21 58.72
CA LYS A 2 56.07 -33.45 57.47
C LYS A 2 55.38 -34.42 56.50
N LYS A 3 54.10 -34.76 56.72
CA LYS A 3 53.34 -35.73 55.89
C LYS A 3 52.09 -35.17 55.17
N MET A 4 51.81 -33.85 55.23
CA MET A 4 50.67 -33.26 54.51
C MET A 4 51.03 -32.45 53.26
N LYS A 5 52.33 -32.23 52.96
CA LYS A 5 52.75 -31.49 51.74
C LYS A 5 52.97 -32.38 50.50
N LYS A 6 52.96 -33.71 50.64
CA LYS A 6 53.14 -34.63 49.50
C LYS A 6 51.83 -35.08 48.83
N ILE A 7 50.68 -34.78 49.43
CA ILE A 7 49.37 -35.07 48.82
C ILE A 7 48.90 -33.92 47.92
N TYR A 8 49.33 -32.68 48.17
CA TYR A 8 49.02 -31.55 47.29
C TYR A 8 49.88 -31.46 46.02
N TRP A 9 51.01 -32.17 45.96
CA TRP A 9 51.88 -32.21 44.77
C TRP A 9 51.60 -33.40 43.85
N MET A 10 50.81 -34.38 44.30
CA MET A 10 50.35 -35.50 43.46
C MET A 10 48.94 -35.28 42.90
N LEU A 11 48.20 -34.30 43.44
CA LEU A 11 46.92 -33.84 42.87
C LEU A 11 47.08 -32.68 41.85
N PHE A 12 48.30 -32.18 41.62
CA PHE A 12 48.57 -31.08 40.68
C PHE A 12 49.25 -31.55 39.37
N ILE A 13 49.38 -32.88 39.17
CA ILE A 13 49.97 -33.49 37.96
C ILE A 13 48.93 -34.32 37.17
N ILE A 14 47.63 -34.23 37.52
CA ILE A 14 46.52 -34.83 36.76
C ILE A 14 45.51 -33.74 36.39
N LEU A 15 45.99 -32.64 35.79
CA LEU A 15 45.16 -31.62 35.14
C LEU A 15 45.74 -31.11 33.82
N CYS A 16 46.76 -31.80 33.28
CA CYS A 16 47.24 -31.61 31.91
C CYS A 16 46.85 -32.82 31.03
N ALA A 17 45.61 -33.31 31.19
CA ALA A 17 44.97 -34.03 30.09
C ALA A 17 44.58 -32.95 29.09
N ALA A 18 45.27 -32.95 27.95
CA ALA A 18 44.95 -32.14 26.79
C ALA A 18 43.43 -32.05 26.61
N CYS A 19 42.90 -30.83 26.56
CA CYS A 19 41.82 -30.58 25.63
C CYS A 19 42.40 -30.91 24.26
N ASN A 20 42.12 -32.11 23.74
CA ASN A 20 41.98 -32.23 22.30
C ASN A 20 40.82 -31.29 21.98
N ASP A 21 41.14 -30.10 21.51
CA ASP A 21 40.17 -29.33 20.75
C ASP A 21 39.78 -30.24 19.57
N PRO A 22 38.52 -30.70 19.50
CA PRO A 22 38.07 -31.60 18.45
C PRO A 22 38.14 -30.97 17.05
N TYR A 23 38.54 -29.69 16.96
CA TYR A 23 38.74 -28.92 15.74
C TYR A 23 40.19 -28.45 15.54
N ASP A 24 41.17 -28.92 16.35
CA ASP A 24 42.60 -28.60 16.15
C ASP A 24 43.13 -29.32 14.90
N GLY A 25 43.15 -28.59 13.79
CA GLY A 25 43.49 -29.12 12.46
C GLY A 25 42.32 -29.13 11.47
N ASP A 26 41.12 -28.76 11.89
CA ASP A 26 40.00 -28.58 10.98
C ASP A 26 40.13 -27.23 10.29
N THR A 27 40.63 -27.26 9.06
CA THR A 27 40.35 -26.19 8.10
C THR A 27 38.83 -26.11 7.97
N TYR A 28 38.22 -25.01 8.41
CA TYR A 28 36.85 -24.68 8.04
C TYR A 28 36.73 -24.90 6.54
N VAL A 29 35.95 -25.93 6.15
CA VAL A 29 35.60 -26.10 4.75
C VAL A 29 34.76 -24.87 4.45
N VAL A 30 35.36 -23.89 3.78
CA VAL A 30 34.58 -22.87 3.09
C VAL A 30 33.72 -23.70 2.14
N PHE A 31 32.44 -23.86 2.47
CA PHE A 31 31.50 -24.32 1.47
C PHE A 31 31.67 -23.32 0.33
N ASP A 32 32.17 -23.80 -0.81
CA ASP A 32 32.06 -23.10 -2.09
C ASP A 32 30.56 -23.02 -2.38
N MET A 33 29.88 -22.09 -1.69
CA MET A 33 28.47 -21.84 -1.86
C MET A 33 28.32 -21.43 -3.32
N GLN A 34 27.51 -22.20 -4.03
CA GLN A 34 27.22 -21.94 -5.43
C GLN A 34 26.04 -20.97 -5.51
N PRO A 35 25.94 -20.18 -6.59
CA PRO A 35 24.73 -19.39 -6.82
C PRO A 35 23.51 -20.29 -7.08
N ALA A 36 22.32 -19.73 -6.91
CA ALA A 36 21.05 -20.47 -6.95
C ALA A 36 20.88 -21.32 -8.22
N GLY A 37 21.17 -20.78 -9.40
CA GLY A 37 21.05 -21.55 -10.66
C GLY A 37 21.97 -22.77 -10.69
N THR A 38 23.23 -22.61 -10.29
CA THR A 38 24.19 -23.72 -10.19
C THR A 38 23.76 -24.75 -9.15
N TYR A 39 23.23 -24.31 -8.00
CA TYR A 39 22.65 -25.20 -6.98
C TYR A 39 21.54 -26.08 -7.58
N LEU A 40 20.60 -25.46 -8.33
CA LEU A 40 19.52 -26.20 -8.99
C LEU A 40 20.05 -27.18 -10.05
N SER A 41 21.03 -26.76 -10.86
CA SER A 41 21.63 -27.62 -11.89
C SER A 41 22.31 -28.85 -11.32
N ASN A 42 22.91 -28.75 -10.13
CA ASN A 42 23.50 -29.90 -9.43
C ASN A 42 22.46 -30.85 -8.83
N ARG A 43 21.18 -30.44 -8.79
CA ARG A 43 20.02 -31.21 -8.36
C ARG A 43 19.02 -31.38 -9.51
N SER A 44 19.50 -31.64 -10.72
CA SER A 44 18.66 -31.78 -11.91
C SER A 44 17.58 -32.86 -11.80
N ASP A 45 17.84 -33.92 -11.02
CA ASP A 45 16.86 -34.98 -10.77
C ASP A 45 15.59 -34.43 -10.09
N ASP A 46 15.73 -33.36 -9.31
CA ASP A 46 14.63 -32.67 -8.62
C ASP A 46 14.10 -31.46 -9.39
N PHE A 47 14.92 -30.77 -10.19
CA PHE A 47 14.60 -29.43 -10.73
C PHE A 47 14.78 -29.24 -12.24
N SER A 48 15.02 -30.28 -13.03
CA SER A 48 15.21 -30.16 -14.48
C SER A 48 14.10 -29.39 -15.20
N GLU A 49 12.83 -29.62 -14.83
CA GLU A 49 11.67 -28.94 -15.41
C GLU A 49 11.65 -27.46 -15.04
N TRP A 50 11.94 -27.12 -13.77
CA TRP A 50 12.00 -25.73 -13.35
C TRP A 50 13.16 -24.98 -14.02
N ILE A 51 14.33 -25.61 -14.15
CA ILE A 51 15.48 -25.04 -14.88
C ILE A 51 15.10 -24.77 -16.34
N HIS A 52 14.33 -25.66 -16.97
CA HIS A 52 13.82 -25.48 -18.33
C HIS A 52 12.92 -24.25 -18.43
N ILE A 53 11.94 -24.11 -17.53
CA ILE A 53 11.07 -22.92 -17.43
C ILE A 53 11.89 -21.64 -17.25
N MET A 54 12.85 -21.62 -16.33
CA MET A 54 13.69 -20.46 -16.06
C MET A 54 14.54 -20.03 -17.27
N LYS A 55 15.00 -20.99 -18.07
CA LYS A 55 15.74 -20.72 -19.31
C LYS A 55 14.80 -20.20 -20.39
N TYR A 56 13.62 -20.79 -20.54
CA TYR A 56 12.61 -20.32 -21.49
C TYR A 56 12.13 -18.90 -21.17
N ALA A 57 12.04 -18.55 -19.89
CA ALA A 57 11.71 -17.21 -19.39
C ALA A 57 12.84 -16.17 -19.54
N ASP A 58 14.06 -16.60 -19.91
CA ASP A 58 15.30 -15.80 -19.91
C ASP A 58 15.68 -15.21 -18.52
N LEU A 59 15.32 -15.90 -17.43
CA LEU A 59 15.58 -15.47 -16.06
C LEU A 59 16.62 -16.32 -15.32
N TYR A 60 17.02 -17.46 -15.89
CA TYR A 60 18.02 -18.35 -15.29
C TYR A 60 19.36 -17.64 -15.00
N ASN A 61 19.84 -16.83 -15.94
CA ASN A 61 21.10 -16.10 -15.76
C ASN A 61 20.94 -14.90 -14.81
N ALA A 62 19.77 -14.25 -14.79
CA ALA A 62 19.49 -13.12 -13.92
C ALA A 62 19.58 -13.52 -12.44
N VAL A 63 18.98 -14.66 -12.07
CA VAL A 63 19.05 -15.17 -10.69
C VAL A 63 20.41 -15.77 -10.32
N ASN A 64 21.33 -15.90 -11.27
CA ASN A 64 22.67 -16.45 -11.05
C ASN A 64 23.73 -15.35 -10.91
N GLN A 65 23.33 -14.08 -10.91
CA GLN A 65 24.23 -12.94 -10.72
C GLN A 65 24.74 -12.90 -9.28
N ALA A 66 26.06 -12.75 -9.12
CA ALA A 66 26.73 -12.76 -7.81
C ALA A 66 26.59 -11.45 -7.02
N THR A 67 26.17 -10.35 -7.66
CA THR A 67 26.05 -9.02 -7.04
C THR A 67 24.69 -8.73 -6.43
N GLN A 68 23.73 -9.62 -6.63
CA GLN A 68 22.36 -9.50 -6.14
C GLN A 68 22.04 -10.68 -5.24
N SER A 69 21.08 -10.51 -4.34
CA SER A 69 20.61 -11.58 -3.46
C SER A 69 19.14 -11.87 -3.70
N PHE A 70 18.77 -13.15 -3.63
CA PHE A 70 17.43 -13.63 -3.95
C PHE A 70 16.97 -14.71 -2.97
N THR A 71 15.66 -14.78 -2.77
CA THR A 71 14.96 -15.94 -2.24
C THR A 71 14.14 -16.56 -3.36
N LEU A 72 14.47 -17.79 -3.73
CA LEU A 72 13.77 -18.54 -4.77
C LEU A 72 12.85 -19.58 -4.13
N PHE A 73 11.58 -19.58 -4.52
CA PHE A 73 10.62 -20.62 -4.21
C PHE A 73 10.54 -21.56 -5.41
N VAL A 74 11.10 -22.77 -5.30
CA VAL A 74 11.38 -23.63 -6.44
C VAL A 74 10.50 -24.88 -6.38
N PRO A 75 9.54 -25.06 -7.30
CA PRO A 75 8.82 -26.32 -7.41
C PRO A 75 9.75 -27.44 -7.90
N ASN A 76 9.57 -28.63 -7.35
CA ASN A 76 10.24 -29.83 -7.87
C ASN A 76 9.61 -30.30 -9.20
N ASN A 77 10.23 -31.26 -9.87
CA ASN A 77 9.79 -31.80 -11.15
C ASN A 77 8.35 -32.36 -11.11
N ALA A 78 7.95 -32.99 -10.01
CA ALA A 78 6.59 -33.50 -9.85
C ALA A 78 5.56 -32.35 -9.76
N ALA A 79 5.88 -31.30 -9.02
CA ALA A 79 5.08 -30.10 -8.86
C ALA A 79 4.88 -29.34 -10.18
N VAL A 80 5.91 -29.27 -11.04
CA VAL A 80 5.82 -28.66 -12.37
C VAL A 80 4.96 -29.50 -13.31
N LYS A 81 5.13 -30.82 -13.30
CA LYS A 81 4.31 -31.72 -14.11
C LYS A 81 2.83 -31.64 -13.75
N GLU A 82 2.53 -31.58 -12.45
CA GLU A 82 1.15 -31.42 -12.00
C GLU A 82 0.57 -30.06 -12.42
N PHE A 83 1.37 -29.01 -12.39
CA PHE A 83 0.96 -27.70 -12.90
C PHE A 83 0.57 -27.76 -14.39
N TYR A 84 1.33 -28.44 -15.24
CA TYR A 84 0.96 -28.63 -16.65
C TYR A 84 -0.35 -29.39 -16.82
N ASN A 85 -0.58 -30.44 -16.02
CA ASN A 85 -1.86 -31.16 -16.00
C ASN A 85 -3.02 -30.23 -15.65
N ARG A 86 -2.87 -29.40 -14.60
CA ARG A 86 -3.90 -28.43 -14.19
C ARG A 86 -4.21 -27.40 -15.27
N LYS A 87 -3.19 -26.99 -16.04
CA LYS A 87 -3.33 -26.04 -17.15
C LYS A 87 -3.79 -26.69 -18.45
N GLY A 88 -3.86 -28.02 -18.52
CA GLY A 88 -4.23 -28.74 -19.74
C GLY A 88 -3.21 -28.62 -20.87
N VAL A 89 -1.94 -28.36 -20.53
CA VAL A 89 -0.83 -28.19 -21.48
C VAL A 89 0.19 -29.31 -21.34
N SER A 90 1.07 -29.45 -22.33
CA SER A 90 2.13 -30.47 -22.32
C SER A 90 3.48 -29.93 -21.86
N SER A 91 3.69 -28.62 -21.96
CA SER A 91 4.94 -27.94 -21.64
C SER A 91 4.72 -26.45 -21.34
N ILE A 92 5.75 -25.75 -20.88
CA ILE A 92 5.68 -24.30 -20.65
C ILE A 92 5.58 -23.51 -21.97
N GLU A 93 6.11 -24.06 -23.06
CA GLU A 93 6.08 -23.45 -24.39
C GLU A 93 4.64 -23.23 -24.88
N ASP A 94 3.72 -24.13 -24.54
CA ASP A 94 2.28 -24.03 -24.86
C ASP A 94 1.62 -22.80 -24.21
N LEU A 95 2.18 -22.29 -23.10
CA LEU A 95 1.71 -21.09 -22.39
C LEU A 95 2.43 -19.81 -22.85
N GLY A 96 3.49 -19.92 -23.64
CA GLY A 96 4.25 -18.79 -24.16
C GLY A 96 5.27 -18.20 -23.18
N THR A 97 6.22 -17.44 -23.74
CA THR A 97 7.36 -16.87 -23.01
C THR A 97 6.94 -15.83 -21.97
N GLU A 98 5.90 -15.04 -22.24
CA GLU A 98 5.40 -14.01 -21.30
C GLU A 98 4.82 -14.62 -20.03
N TYR A 99 4.05 -15.70 -20.17
CA TYR A 99 3.55 -16.46 -19.04
C TYR A 99 4.70 -17.10 -18.26
N ALA A 100 5.67 -17.71 -18.96
CA ALA A 100 6.85 -18.29 -18.33
C ALA A 100 7.63 -17.26 -17.50
N ARG A 101 7.81 -16.04 -18.02
CA ARG A 101 8.45 -14.94 -17.31
C ARG A 101 7.67 -14.52 -16.07
N SER A 102 6.35 -14.41 -16.18
CA SER A 102 5.46 -14.10 -15.05
C SER A 102 5.52 -15.18 -13.98
N LEU A 103 5.50 -16.46 -14.38
CA LEU A 103 5.61 -17.62 -13.51
C LEU A 103 6.91 -17.62 -12.72
N VAL A 104 8.04 -17.45 -13.38
CA VAL A 104 9.35 -17.45 -12.71
C VAL A 104 9.50 -16.21 -11.80
N SER A 105 9.06 -15.04 -12.25
CA SER A 105 9.13 -13.80 -11.45
C SER A 105 8.26 -13.88 -10.19
N TYR A 106 7.13 -14.59 -10.24
CA TYR A 106 6.27 -14.84 -9.08
C TYR A 106 6.90 -15.75 -8.02
N HIS A 107 7.88 -16.55 -8.41
CA HIS A 107 8.60 -17.47 -7.53
C HIS A 107 9.91 -16.88 -6.98
N ILE A 108 10.21 -15.61 -7.26
CA ILE A 108 11.47 -14.96 -6.86
C ILE A 108 11.15 -13.72 -6.03
N VAL A 109 11.83 -13.56 -4.91
CA VAL A 109 11.94 -12.29 -4.17
C VAL A 109 13.39 -11.81 -4.29
N GLN A 110 13.59 -10.55 -4.67
CA GLN A 110 14.93 -9.93 -4.77
C GLN A 110 15.41 -9.42 -3.40
N ASP A 111 15.49 -10.33 -2.44
CA ASP A 111 16.03 -10.10 -1.08
C ASP A 111 16.41 -11.46 -0.46
N THR A 112 17.04 -11.47 0.70
CA THR A 112 17.30 -12.69 1.47
C THR A 112 16.29 -12.84 2.60
N ILE A 113 15.28 -13.67 2.38
CA ILE A 113 14.36 -14.12 3.42
C ILE A 113 14.97 -15.38 4.05
N SER A 114 15.46 -15.25 5.28
CA SER A 114 15.95 -16.39 6.07
C SER A 114 14.78 -17.23 6.60
N GLN A 115 15.05 -18.45 7.05
CA GLN A 115 14.03 -19.30 7.66
C GLN A 115 13.34 -18.61 8.86
N GLU A 116 14.10 -17.90 9.68
CA GLU A 116 13.61 -17.23 10.88
C GLU A 116 12.61 -16.11 10.53
N ILE A 117 12.91 -15.31 9.49
CA ILE A 117 12.00 -14.29 8.96
C ILE A 117 10.78 -14.96 8.31
N PHE A 118 10.99 -16.02 7.54
CA PHE A 118 9.93 -16.71 6.79
C PHE A 118 8.84 -17.30 7.69
N ILE A 119 9.21 -17.78 8.89
CA ILE A 119 8.29 -18.44 9.83
C ILE A 119 7.91 -17.57 11.03
N GLU A 120 8.31 -16.28 11.04
CA GLU A 120 8.11 -15.38 12.17
C GLU A 120 6.61 -15.26 12.53
N LYS A 121 5.74 -15.18 11.52
CA LYS A 121 4.29 -15.07 11.66
C LYS A 121 3.57 -15.56 10.42
N GLU A 122 2.29 -15.93 10.58
CA GLU A 122 1.38 -16.07 9.44
C GLU A 122 1.09 -14.70 8.81
N GLY A 123 0.83 -14.70 7.50
CA GLY A 123 0.42 -13.54 6.73
C GLY A 123 1.42 -13.15 5.65
N ALA A 124 1.32 -11.90 5.21
CA ALA A 124 2.10 -11.37 4.09
C ALA A 124 3.61 -11.32 4.39
N LEU A 125 4.42 -11.79 3.44
CA LEU A 125 5.84 -11.47 3.42
C LEU A 125 6.04 -9.97 3.25
N ALA A 126 7.01 -9.40 3.98
CA ALA A 126 7.30 -7.96 3.95
C ALA A 126 7.83 -7.48 2.58
N LYS A 127 8.43 -8.38 1.80
CA LYS A 127 8.97 -8.11 0.47
C LYS A 127 8.09 -8.78 -0.58
N ARG A 128 7.88 -8.07 -1.68
CA ARG A 128 7.12 -8.54 -2.84
C ARG A 128 7.99 -9.40 -3.74
N THR A 129 7.35 -10.22 -4.55
CA THR A 129 8.00 -10.97 -5.62
C THR A 129 8.55 -10.03 -6.69
N VAL A 130 9.40 -10.53 -7.59
CA VAL A 130 9.88 -9.78 -8.77
C VAL A 130 8.71 -9.39 -9.68
N SER A 131 7.59 -10.12 -9.63
CA SER A 131 6.35 -9.75 -10.31
C SER A 131 5.47 -8.76 -9.52
N ASP A 132 5.98 -8.16 -8.43
CA ASP A 132 5.29 -7.18 -7.57
C ASP A 132 4.06 -7.72 -6.80
N ASP A 133 4.06 -9.02 -6.54
CA ASP A 133 2.97 -9.68 -5.81
C ASP A 133 3.38 -9.95 -4.35
N VAL A 134 2.38 -9.95 -3.46
CA VAL A 134 2.57 -10.35 -2.06
C VAL A 134 2.35 -11.85 -1.97
N LEU A 135 3.31 -12.57 -1.40
CA LEU A 135 3.12 -13.97 -1.00
C LEU A 135 2.67 -14.05 0.46
N MET A 136 1.70 -14.91 0.73
CA MET A 136 1.14 -15.17 2.04
C MET A 136 1.68 -16.48 2.60
N VAL A 137 2.25 -16.45 3.80
CA VAL A 137 2.64 -17.65 4.54
C VAL A 137 1.47 -18.06 5.44
N SER A 138 1.06 -19.32 5.36
CA SER A 138 0.08 -19.92 6.28
C SER A 138 0.64 -21.19 6.92
N PHE A 139 0.21 -21.47 8.15
CA PHE A 139 0.50 -22.71 8.84
C PHE A 139 -0.75 -23.60 8.86
N GLY A 140 -0.59 -24.86 8.46
CA GLY A 140 -1.67 -25.85 8.57
C GLY A 140 -2.09 -26.03 10.03
N SER A 141 -3.38 -26.27 10.25
CA SER A 141 -3.90 -26.52 11.59
C SER A 141 -3.62 -27.96 12.04
N ALA A 142 -3.30 -28.12 13.34
CA ALA A 142 -3.05 -29.42 13.94
C ALA A 142 -4.23 -30.40 13.83
N GLU A 143 -5.45 -29.90 13.57
CA GLU A 143 -6.66 -30.70 13.38
C GLU A 143 -6.65 -31.52 12.08
N VAL A 144 -5.84 -31.14 11.09
CA VAL A 144 -5.67 -31.87 9.81
C VAL A 144 -4.41 -32.74 9.78
N GLY A 145 -3.79 -32.98 10.95
CA GLY A 145 -2.61 -33.82 11.09
C GLY A 145 -1.27 -33.12 10.80
N GLY A 146 -1.28 -31.79 10.67
CA GLY A 146 -0.09 -30.98 10.38
C GLY A 146 0.11 -29.88 11.42
N GLY A 147 1.21 -29.92 12.15
CA GLY A 147 1.60 -28.86 13.07
C GLY A 147 3.12 -28.68 13.06
N GLY A 148 3.58 -27.42 13.10
CA GLY A 148 5.00 -27.06 13.01
C GLY A 148 5.50 -26.90 11.57
N MET A 149 6.82 -26.98 11.37
CA MET A 149 7.49 -26.74 10.08
C MET A 149 7.03 -27.65 8.92
N GLN A 150 6.35 -28.76 9.23
CA GLN A 150 5.82 -29.72 8.26
C GLN A 150 4.46 -29.28 7.65
N SER A 151 4.05 -28.04 7.90
CA SER A 151 2.74 -27.53 7.49
C SER A 151 2.82 -26.06 7.15
N VAL A 152 3.86 -25.66 6.39
CA VAL A 152 4.00 -24.28 5.93
C VAL A 152 3.62 -24.20 4.46
N TYR A 153 2.71 -23.30 4.14
CA TYR A 153 2.19 -23.12 2.78
C TYR A 153 2.40 -21.69 2.30
N LEU A 154 2.63 -21.54 1.00
CA LEU A 154 2.59 -20.26 0.30
C LEU A 154 1.27 -20.11 -0.45
N ASN A 155 0.61 -18.97 -0.25
CA ASN A 155 -0.70 -18.61 -0.80
C ASN A 155 -1.78 -19.67 -0.59
N ASN A 156 -1.64 -20.47 0.48
CA ASN A 156 -2.47 -21.63 0.75
C ASN A 156 -2.55 -22.63 -0.44
N GLU A 157 -1.57 -22.58 -1.35
CA GLU A 157 -1.48 -23.37 -2.59
C GLU A 157 -0.30 -24.33 -2.52
N ALA A 158 0.90 -23.83 -2.21
CA ALA A 158 2.13 -24.60 -2.32
C ALA A 158 2.74 -24.93 -0.96
N HIS A 159 2.83 -26.23 -0.66
CA HIS A 159 3.51 -26.72 0.53
C HIS A 159 5.04 -26.59 0.40
N VAL A 160 5.69 -26.05 1.44
CA VAL A 160 7.15 -25.89 1.50
C VAL A 160 7.78 -27.15 2.11
N ILE A 161 8.59 -27.86 1.33
CA ILE A 161 9.20 -29.14 1.71
C ILE A 161 10.67 -29.06 2.07
N GLU A 162 11.37 -28.01 1.62
CA GLU A 162 12.73 -27.69 2.09
C GLU A 162 12.85 -26.18 2.34
N PHE A 163 13.47 -25.83 3.46
CA PHE A 163 13.53 -24.45 3.95
C PHE A 163 14.94 -23.90 3.84
N ALA A 164 15.04 -22.68 3.32
CA ALA A 164 16.24 -21.83 3.39
C ALA A 164 17.56 -22.56 3.04
N ASN A 165 17.58 -23.32 1.94
CA ASN A 165 18.82 -23.88 1.40
C ASN A 165 19.76 -22.73 1.02
N LYS A 166 20.85 -22.58 1.77
CA LYS A 166 21.77 -21.44 1.61
C LYS A 166 22.60 -21.57 0.33
N VAL A 167 22.56 -20.53 -0.49
CA VAL A 167 23.35 -20.37 -1.72
C VAL A 167 24.17 -19.09 -1.64
N SER A 168 25.15 -18.89 -2.53
CA SER A 168 26.04 -17.71 -2.44
C SER A 168 25.33 -16.38 -2.63
N ASN A 169 24.17 -16.41 -3.30
CA ASN A 169 23.35 -15.25 -3.59
C ASN A 169 21.95 -15.34 -2.97
N GLY A 170 21.84 -15.97 -1.78
CA GLY A 170 20.63 -15.96 -0.95
C GLY A 170 20.13 -17.34 -0.53
N TYR A 171 18.85 -17.63 -0.75
CA TYR A 171 18.17 -18.84 -0.25
C TYR A 171 17.28 -19.50 -1.30
N VAL A 172 17.20 -20.83 -1.26
CA VAL A 172 16.25 -21.64 -2.03
C VAL A 172 15.30 -22.38 -1.10
N TYR A 173 14.01 -22.21 -1.31
CA TYR A 173 12.93 -22.96 -0.68
C TYR A 173 12.35 -23.91 -1.72
N VAL A 174 12.12 -25.18 -1.37
CA VAL A 174 11.58 -26.16 -2.31
C VAL A 174 10.10 -26.35 -2.05
N LEU A 175 9.31 -26.37 -3.13
CA LEU A 175 7.86 -26.49 -3.09
C LEU A 175 7.38 -27.84 -3.66
N GLU A 176 6.32 -28.38 -3.05
CA GLU A 176 5.60 -29.56 -3.52
C GLU A 176 4.52 -29.23 -4.56
N ASN A 177 4.18 -27.95 -4.72
CA ASN A 177 3.30 -27.46 -5.79
C ASN A 177 3.91 -26.21 -6.43
N THR A 178 3.72 -26.06 -7.74
CA THR A 178 4.04 -24.82 -8.45
C THR A 178 2.98 -23.79 -8.10
N LEU A 179 3.39 -22.61 -7.64
CA LEU A 179 2.50 -21.48 -7.42
C LEU A 179 1.96 -21.00 -8.77
N THR A 180 0.69 -20.59 -8.80
CA THR A 180 0.08 -20.11 -10.03
C THR A 180 0.06 -18.58 -10.03
N PRO A 181 0.82 -17.89 -10.89
CA PRO A 181 0.78 -16.44 -10.96
C PRO A 181 -0.61 -16.00 -11.44
N LEU A 182 -1.15 -14.97 -10.82
CA LEU A 182 -2.28 -14.23 -11.38
C LEU A 182 -1.74 -13.39 -12.52
N THR A 183 -2.06 -13.73 -13.76
CA THR A 183 -1.62 -12.99 -14.96
C THR A 183 -2.75 -12.19 -15.59
N GLU A 184 -4.00 -12.55 -15.28
CA GLU A 184 -5.20 -11.94 -15.83
C GLU A 184 -5.47 -10.58 -15.17
N SER A 185 -5.77 -9.55 -15.97
CA SER A 185 -6.34 -8.29 -15.49
C SER A 185 -7.73 -8.52 -14.86
N VAL A 186 -8.29 -7.56 -14.14
CA VAL A 186 -9.67 -7.61 -13.64
C VAL A 186 -10.66 -7.83 -14.80
N TYR A 187 -10.38 -7.26 -15.97
CA TYR A 187 -11.20 -7.43 -17.17
C TYR A 187 -11.06 -8.82 -17.82
N ALA A 188 -9.87 -9.41 -17.86
CA ALA A 188 -9.71 -10.78 -18.32
C ALA A 188 -10.35 -11.77 -17.32
N ARG A 189 -10.16 -11.49 -16.02
CA ARG A 189 -10.55 -12.37 -14.91
C ARG A 189 -12.05 -12.58 -14.80
N ILE A 190 -12.89 -11.60 -15.21
CA ILE A 190 -14.35 -11.81 -15.20
C ILE A 190 -14.78 -12.97 -16.12
N SER A 191 -14.07 -13.21 -17.23
CA SER A 191 -14.41 -14.30 -18.17
C SER A 191 -13.88 -15.65 -17.70
N GLU A 192 -12.62 -15.67 -17.25
CA GLU A 192 -11.91 -16.89 -16.84
C GLU A 192 -12.41 -17.46 -15.50
N SER A 193 -13.12 -16.66 -14.71
CA SER A 193 -13.67 -17.09 -13.43
C SER A 193 -14.80 -18.14 -13.53
N GLY A 194 -15.39 -18.30 -14.72
CA GLY A 194 -16.58 -19.14 -14.93
C GLY A 194 -17.88 -18.56 -14.35
N ARG A 195 -17.86 -17.30 -13.88
CA ARG A 195 -19.01 -16.61 -13.30
C ARG A 195 -19.82 -15.88 -14.39
N PRO A 196 -21.16 -15.75 -14.23
CA PRO A 196 -22.03 -15.20 -15.28
C PRO A 196 -22.04 -13.66 -15.26
N TYR A 197 -20.98 -13.04 -15.80
CA TYR A 197 -20.85 -11.58 -15.94
C TYR A 197 -20.96 -11.12 -17.41
N THR A 198 -21.75 -11.83 -18.23
CA THR A 198 -21.74 -11.64 -19.69
C THR A 198 -22.31 -10.28 -20.13
N ILE A 199 -23.34 -9.78 -19.45
CA ILE A 199 -23.94 -8.47 -19.73
C ILE A 199 -22.98 -7.34 -19.34
N LEU A 200 -22.40 -7.41 -18.13
CA LEU A 200 -21.41 -6.43 -17.67
C LEU A 200 -20.20 -6.38 -18.62
N LYS A 201 -19.66 -7.55 -18.99
CA LYS A 201 -18.56 -7.64 -19.93
C LYS A 201 -18.89 -6.98 -21.28
N SER A 202 -20.08 -7.26 -21.81
CA SER A 202 -20.53 -6.65 -23.07
C SER A 202 -20.61 -5.12 -22.97
N ALA A 203 -21.00 -4.59 -21.82
CA ALA A 203 -21.01 -3.14 -21.57
C ALA A 203 -19.59 -2.58 -21.49
N MET A 204 -18.66 -3.24 -20.79
CA MET A 204 -17.24 -2.86 -20.73
C MET A 204 -16.57 -2.84 -22.10
N ASP A 205 -16.89 -3.82 -22.95
CA ASP A 205 -16.41 -3.91 -24.33
C ASP A 205 -16.96 -2.74 -25.17
N ALA A 206 -18.25 -2.41 -25.00
CA ALA A 206 -18.91 -1.36 -25.77
C ALA A 206 -18.46 0.06 -25.39
N THR A 207 -18.13 0.30 -24.12
CA THR A 207 -17.70 1.63 -23.64
C THR A 207 -16.21 1.90 -23.80
N GLY A 208 -15.41 0.86 -24.03
CA GLY A 208 -13.95 0.95 -24.07
C GLY A 208 -13.27 0.90 -22.70
N VAL A 209 -14.02 0.98 -21.60
CA VAL A 209 -13.50 0.86 -20.23
C VAL A 209 -12.83 -0.51 -20.02
N GLY A 210 -13.34 -1.57 -20.67
CA GLY A 210 -12.72 -2.89 -20.61
C GLY A 210 -11.27 -2.90 -21.10
N ALA A 211 -10.96 -2.17 -22.17
CA ALA A 211 -9.60 -2.07 -22.70
C ALA A 211 -8.65 -1.31 -21.75
N GLU A 212 -9.16 -0.30 -21.05
CA GLU A 212 -8.38 0.42 -20.02
C GLU A 212 -8.03 -0.52 -18.86
N LEU A 213 -9.00 -1.32 -18.41
CA LEU A 213 -8.83 -2.25 -17.30
C LEU A 213 -7.98 -3.47 -17.64
N ASP A 214 -7.78 -3.75 -18.93
CA ASP A 214 -6.88 -4.81 -19.38
C ASP A 214 -5.40 -4.40 -19.33
N VAL A 215 -5.11 -3.10 -19.24
CA VAL A 215 -3.75 -2.59 -19.04
C VAL A 215 -3.35 -2.79 -17.58
N ILE A 216 -2.30 -3.58 -17.36
CA ILE A 216 -1.79 -3.89 -16.02
C ILE A 216 -0.68 -2.90 -15.61
N TYR A 217 0.16 -2.46 -16.53
CA TYR A 217 1.30 -1.58 -16.27
C TYR A 217 1.39 -0.45 -17.31
N ASP A 218 1.75 0.74 -16.86
CA ASP A 218 2.23 1.85 -17.68
C ASP A 218 3.75 1.97 -17.60
N ASP A 219 4.38 2.31 -18.73
CA ASP A 219 5.80 2.68 -18.77
C ASP A 219 5.95 4.18 -18.52
N ILE A 220 6.58 4.56 -17.40
CA ILE A 220 6.88 5.95 -17.03
C ILE A 220 8.34 6.24 -17.29
N VAL A 221 8.62 7.29 -18.05
CA VAL A 221 9.99 7.77 -18.31
C VAL A 221 10.29 8.95 -17.40
N ASP A 222 11.35 8.85 -16.59
CA ASP A 222 11.79 9.96 -15.73
C ASP A 222 12.59 11.03 -16.51
N ASP A 223 12.92 12.14 -15.83
CA ASP A 223 13.70 13.25 -16.41
C ASP A 223 15.12 12.85 -16.86
N LEU A 224 15.59 11.67 -16.44
CA LEU A 224 16.87 11.08 -16.81
C LEU A 224 16.74 10.07 -17.96
N GLY A 225 15.53 9.85 -18.48
CA GLY A 225 15.23 8.91 -19.56
C GLY A 225 15.13 7.45 -19.11
N GLN A 226 15.02 7.16 -17.81
CA GLN A 226 14.83 5.81 -17.29
C GLN A 226 13.34 5.44 -17.32
N THR A 227 13.04 4.27 -17.86
CA THR A 227 11.69 3.70 -17.86
C THR A 227 11.45 2.89 -16.59
N THR A 228 10.41 3.22 -15.84
CA THR A 228 9.89 2.44 -14.71
C THR A 228 8.46 1.99 -15.02
N GLN A 229 8.06 0.82 -14.55
CA GLN A 229 6.70 0.33 -14.75
C GLN A 229 5.84 0.70 -13.55
N GLN A 230 4.76 1.44 -13.79
CA GLN A 230 3.75 1.71 -12.77
C GLN A 230 2.56 0.79 -12.99
N LYS A 231 2.21 0.02 -11.96
CA LYS A 231 1.07 -0.87 -11.99
C LYS A 231 -0.24 -0.07 -11.88
N ARG A 232 -1.18 -0.29 -12.80
CA ARG A 232 -2.56 0.15 -12.66
C ARG A 232 -3.28 -0.77 -11.69
N ASN A 233 -4.10 -0.24 -10.81
CA ASN A 233 -4.81 -1.04 -9.81
C ASN A 233 -6.28 -0.65 -9.79
N TYR A 234 -7.16 -1.64 -9.79
CA TYR A 234 -8.60 -1.44 -9.90
C TYR A 234 -9.38 -2.39 -8.99
N THR A 235 -10.58 -1.98 -8.63
CA THR A 235 -11.55 -2.86 -7.98
C THR A 235 -12.85 -2.81 -8.77
N LEU A 236 -13.23 -3.93 -9.37
CA LEU A 236 -14.47 -4.05 -10.12
C LEU A 236 -15.60 -4.51 -9.20
N LEU A 237 -16.66 -3.71 -9.13
CA LEU A 237 -17.93 -4.08 -8.52
C LEU A 237 -18.78 -4.78 -9.60
N ALA A 238 -18.76 -6.10 -9.60
CA ALA A 238 -19.38 -6.88 -10.66
C ALA A 238 -20.87 -7.12 -10.41
N VAL A 239 -21.68 -6.88 -11.42
CA VAL A 239 -23.10 -7.23 -11.46
C VAL A 239 -23.24 -8.52 -12.28
N SER A 240 -23.83 -9.56 -11.68
CA SER A 240 -24.09 -10.83 -12.39
C SER A 240 -25.30 -10.73 -13.30
N ASP A 241 -25.36 -11.63 -14.29
CA ASP A 241 -26.48 -11.72 -15.23
C ASP A 241 -27.82 -11.97 -14.49
N ASP A 242 -27.80 -12.71 -13.38
CA ASP A 242 -28.99 -12.92 -12.54
C ASP A 242 -29.45 -11.63 -11.84
N VAL A 243 -28.52 -10.82 -11.32
CA VAL A 243 -28.84 -9.52 -10.71
C VAL A 243 -29.37 -8.54 -11.76
N PHE A 244 -28.79 -8.53 -12.97
CA PHE A 244 -29.36 -7.76 -14.09
C PHE A 244 -30.78 -8.22 -14.44
N LYS A 245 -31.01 -9.53 -14.47
CA LYS A 245 -32.32 -10.10 -14.78
C LYS A 245 -33.38 -9.73 -13.76
N GLU A 246 -33.04 -9.62 -12.48
CA GLU A 246 -33.93 -9.09 -11.44
C GLU A 246 -34.35 -7.64 -11.71
N ALA A 247 -33.47 -6.85 -12.34
CA ALA A 247 -33.77 -5.50 -12.84
C ALA A 247 -34.43 -5.46 -14.24
N GLY A 248 -34.78 -6.63 -14.80
CA GLY A 248 -35.40 -6.73 -16.13
C GLY A 248 -34.41 -6.65 -17.31
N VAL A 249 -33.10 -6.71 -17.06
CA VAL A 249 -32.05 -6.62 -18.07
C VAL A 249 -31.58 -8.02 -18.46
N ASN A 250 -31.79 -8.43 -19.72
CA ASN A 250 -31.36 -9.75 -20.23
C ASN A 250 -30.29 -9.63 -21.33
N SER A 251 -29.91 -8.40 -21.70
CA SER A 251 -28.95 -8.10 -22.76
C SER A 251 -28.33 -6.72 -22.57
N LEU A 252 -27.25 -6.42 -23.29
CA LEU A 252 -26.66 -5.09 -23.34
C LEU A 252 -27.69 -4.02 -23.80
N GLN A 253 -28.54 -4.35 -24.77
CA GLN A 253 -29.56 -3.42 -25.25
C GLN A 253 -30.61 -3.09 -24.19
N ASP A 254 -31.01 -4.06 -23.36
CA ASP A 254 -31.92 -3.80 -22.25
C ASP A 254 -31.27 -2.86 -21.21
N LEU A 255 -29.96 -3.03 -20.95
CA LEU A 255 -29.21 -2.14 -20.05
C LEU A 255 -29.14 -0.71 -20.62
N VAL A 256 -28.81 -0.57 -21.91
CA VAL A 256 -28.80 0.72 -22.62
C VAL A 256 -30.17 1.41 -22.50
N GLN A 257 -31.25 0.66 -22.67
CA GLN A 257 -32.62 1.18 -22.55
C GLN A 257 -32.95 1.57 -21.11
N LEU A 258 -32.60 0.75 -20.12
CA LEU A 258 -32.82 1.02 -18.70
C LEU A 258 -32.12 2.32 -18.26
N LEU A 259 -30.88 2.53 -18.73
CA LEU A 259 -30.07 3.71 -18.41
C LEU A 259 -30.43 4.95 -19.24
N GLY A 260 -31.23 4.80 -20.30
CA GLY A 260 -31.51 5.89 -21.25
C GLY A 260 -30.27 6.36 -22.02
N ALA A 261 -29.32 5.46 -22.29
CA ALA A 261 -28.04 5.78 -22.90
C ALA A 261 -28.15 6.19 -24.39
N GLY A 262 -27.36 7.18 -24.78
CA GLY A 262 -27.21 7.61 -26.18
C GLY A 262 -26.37 6.63 -27.01
N SER A 263 -26.15 6.93 -28.30
CA SER A 263 -25.53 5.98 -29.24
C SER A 263 -24.00 5.90 -29.20
N ASP A 264 -23.32 6.94 -28.71
CA ASP A 264 -21.86 6.94 -28.57
C ASP A 264 -21.48 6.48 -27.17
N TYR A 265 -21.25 5.18 -27.00
CA TYR A 265 -20.93 4.57 -25.71
C TYR A 265 -19.53 4.87 -25.20
N THR A 266 -18.65 5.42 -26.04
CA THR A 266 -17.26 5.77 -25.66
C THR A 266 -17.14 7.18 -25.10
N ASN A 267 -18.18 7.99 -25.24
CA ASN A 267 -18.23 9.33 -24.68
C ASN A 267 -18.40 9.25 -23.14
N PRO A 268 -17.53 9.89 -22.33
CA PRO A 268 -17.65 9.93 -20.87
C PRO A 268 -18.98 10.47 -20.33
N GLU A 269 -19.69 11.30 -21.11
CA GLU A 269 -21.02 11.82 -20.74
C GLU A 269 -22.17 10.85 -21.08
N ASN A 270 -21.88 9.70 -21.72
CA ASN A 270 -22.89 8.70 -22.03
C ASN A 270 -23.29 7.91 -20.78
N ALA A 271 -24.58 7.74 -20.53
CA ALA A 271 -25.07 7.01 -19.36
C ALA A 271 -24.54 5.56 -19.25
N LEU A 272 -24.29 4.85 -20.37
CA LEU A 272 -23.66 3.52 -20.33
C LEU A 272 -22.19 3.62 -19.91
N TYR A 273 -21.45 4.61 -20.42
CA TYR A 273 -20.07 4.85 -19.99
C TYR A 273 -20.02 5.15 -18.49
N GLN A 274 -20.80 6.13 -18.04
CA GLN A 274 -20.88 6.55 -16.64
C GLN A 274 -21.23 5.36 -15.74
N TYR A 275 -22.22 4.55 -16.15
CA TYR A 275 -22.58 3.33 -15.43
C TYR A 275 -21.40 2.36 -15.32
N VAL A 276 -20.74 2.01 -16.42
CA VAL A 276 -19.62 1.06 -16.38
C VAL A 276 -18.45 1.60 -15.57
N ALA A 277 -18.07 2.87 -15.77
CA ALA A 277 -16.98 3.51 -15.05
C ALA A 277 -17.28 3.66 -13.54
N TYR A 278 -18.56 3.81 -13.16
CA TYR A 278 -19.00 3.87 -11.77
C TYR A 278 -18.80 2.55 -11.02
N HIS A 279 -18.81 1.42 -11.73
CA HIS A 279 -18.56 0.10 -11.16
C HIS A 279 -17.06 -0.21 -10.97
N VAL A 280 -16.17 0.73 -11.28
CA VAL A 280 -14.72 0.54 -11.19
C VAL A 280 -14.16 1.53 -10.19
N LEU A 281 -13.63 1.03 -9.08
CA LEU A 281 -12.90 1.86 -8.11
C LEU A 281 -11.44 2.00 -8.54
N ASP A 282 -10.90 3.20 -8.35
CA ASP A 282 -9.49 3.51 -8.60
C ASP A 282 -8.62 3.03 -7.43
N GLY A 283 -8.09 1.81 -7.56
CA GLY A 283 -7.29 1.13 -6.55
C GLY A 283 -7.67 -0.33 -6.35
N SER A 284 -6.73 -1.13 -5.83
CA SER A 284 -6.89 -2.57 -5.58
C SER A 284 -7.26 -2.81 -4.12
N TYR A 285 -8.54 -3.06 -3.85
CA TYR A 285 -9.09 -3.19 -2.51
C TYR A 285 -9.72 -4.57 -2.31
N ASP A 286 -9.24 -5.31 -1.32
CA ASP A 286 -9.97 -6.48 -0.84
C ASP A 286 -11.21 -6.05 -0.02
N LEU A 287 -12.08 -7.01 0.28
CA LEU A 287 -13.32 -6.79 1.01
C LEU A 287 -13.08 -6.31 2.44
N SER A 288 -11.97 -6.71 3.08
CA SER A 288 -11.62 -6.23 4.43
C SER A 288 -11.33 -4.73 4.41
N LYS A 289 -10.57 -4.28 3.42
CA LYS A 289 -10.25 -2.86 3.19
C LYS A 289 -11.50 -2.06 2.88
N LEU A 290 -12.40 -2.56 2.02
CA LEU A 290 -13.68 -1.91 1.71
C LEU A 290 -14.62 -1.79 2.93
N ARG A 291 -14.41 -2.63 3.95
CA ARG A 291 -15.17 -2.64 5.23
C ARG A 291 -14.48 -1.89 6.36
N SER A 292 -13.32 -1.30 6.10
CA SER A 292 -12.57 -0.50 7.06
C SER A 292 -12.91 0.98 6.92
N PHE A 293 -12.98 1.67 8.05
CA PHE A 293 -13.21 3.11 8.11
C PHE A 293 -12.01 3.81 8.72
N ASP A 294 -11.86 5.10 8.39
CA ASP A 294 -10.65 5.85 8.75
C ASP A 294 -10.56 6.14 10.26
N THR A 295 -11.69 6.09 10.99
CA THR A 295 -11.73 6.26 12.44
C THR A 295 -12.66 5.23 13.12
N PRO A 296 -12.48 4.95 14.42
CA PRO A 296 -13.35 4.01 15.15
C PRO A 296 -14.83 4.40 15.20
N ASP A 297 -15.11 5.71 15.12
CA ASP A 297 -16.48 6.25 15.21
C ASP A 297 -17.14 6.45 13.83
N ALA A 298 -16.37 6.34 12.74
CA ALA A 298 -16.91 6.44 11.39
C ALA A 298 -17.80 5.23 11.07
N THR A 299 -18.96 5.49 10.46
CA THR A 299 -19.91 4.47 10.01
C THR A 299 -19.98 4.36 8.49
N SER A 300 -19.28 5.24 7.77
CA SER A 300 -19.20 5.23 6.31
C SER A 300 -17.84 5.69 5.80
N LYS A 301 -17.58 5.37 4.54
CA LYS A 301 -16.43 5.86 3.75
C LYS A 301 -16.80 5.96 2.28
N ILE A 302 -16.26 6.96 1.58
CA ILE A 302 -16.38 7.11 0.14
C ILE A 302 -15.19 6.51 -0.60
N TRP A 303 -15.49 5.98 -1.78
CA TRP A 303 -14.53 5.36 -2.69
C TRP A 303 -14.69 6.00 -4.07
N ASN A 304 -13.57 6.45 -4.64
CA ASN A 304 -13.55 7.03 -5.98
C ASN A 304 -13.84 5.97 -7.02
N THR A 305 -14.57 6.37 -8.05
CA THR A 305 -14.83 5.55 -9.23
C THR A 305 -14.14 6.16 -10.45
N LEU A 306 -13.99 5.38 -11.53
CA LEU A 306 -13.53 5.93 -12.82
C LEU A 306 -14.56 6.86 -13.47
N ASN A 307 -15.82 6.85 -12.99
CA ASN A 307 -16.80 7.84 -13.41
C ASN A 307 -16.53 9.16 -12.67
N ALA A 308 -15.88 10.11 -13.36
CA ALA A 308 -15.54 11.42 -12.81
C ALA A 308 -16.76 12.10 -12.16
N GLY A 309 -16.57 12.73 -11.01
CA GLY A 309 -17.67 13.34 -10.26
C GLY A 309 -18.51 12.36 -9.42
N SER A 310 -18.28 11.05 -9.52
CA SER A 310 -19.09 10.04 -8.86
C SER A 310 -18.27 9.17 -7.90
N VAL A 311 -18.86 8.91 -6.73
CA VAL A 311 -18.25 8.09 -5.67
C VAL A 311 -19.23 7.02 -5.20
N ILE A 312 -18.70 5.94 -4.64
CA ILE A 312 -19.48 4.93 -3.93
C ILE A 312 -19.29 5.10 -2.44
N ARG A 313 -20.38 5.26 -1.70
CA ARG A 313 -20.35 5.28 -0.24
C ARG A 313 -20.59 3.88 0.28
N ILE A 314 -19.66 3.36 1.09
CA ILE A 314 -19.88 2.13 1.85
C ILE A 314 -20.22 2.51 3.28
N SER A 315 -21.41 2.13 3.74
CA SER A 315 -21.92 2.40 5.08
C SER A 315 -22.18 1.11 5.84
N LYS A 316 -21.89 1.08 7.14
CA LYS A 316 -22.21 -0.03 8.03
C LYS A 316 -23.47 0.27 8.83
N GLU A 317 -24.56 -0.39 8.49
CA GLU A 317 -25.87 -0.24 9.13
C GLU A 317 -26.36 -1.61 9.60
N ASP A 318 -26.72 -1.74 10.88
CA ASP A 318 -27.14 -3.01 11.48
C ASP A 318 -26.19 -4.19 11.21
N LYS A 319 -24.87 -3.91 11.20
CA LYS A 319 -23.76 -4.85 10.90
C LYS A 319 -23.67 -5.30 9.44
N ILE A 320 -24.50 -4.75 8.54
CA ILE A 320 -24.44 -5.00 7.10
C ILE A 320 -23.72 -3.82 6.45
N PHE A 321 -22.87 -4.12 5.47
CA PHE A 321 -22.19 -3.11 4.67
C PHE A 321 -22.96 -2.87 3.37
N TYR A 322 -23.50 -1.66 3.24
CA TYR A 322 -24.27 -1.22 2.09
C TYR A 322 -23.45 -0.28 1.23
N LEU A 323 -23.52 -0.47 -0.08
CA LEU A 323 -23.11 0.52 -1.07
C LEU A 323 -24.29 1.45 -1.32
N ASN A 324 -24.08 2.74 -1.15
CA ASN A 324 -25.06 3.82 -1.31
C ASN A 324 -26.33 3.58 -0.47
N TYR A 325 -26.19 3.34 0.84
CA TYR A 325 -27.29 2.97 1.75
C TYR A 325 -28.58 3.81 1.64
N ARG A 326 -28.43 5.12 1.36
CA ARG A 326 -29.54 6.08 1.26
C ARG A 326 -30.25 6.04 -0.10
N ASP A 327 -29.67 5.38 -1.10
CA ASP A 327 -30.25 5.21 -2.44
C ASP A 327 -31.28 4.07 -2.45
N GLU A 328 -32.32 4.20 -3.28
CA GLU A 328 -33.34 3.16 -3.45
C GLU A 328 -32.76 1.85 -4.02
N ASN A 329 -31.71 1.95 -4.84
CA ASN A 329 -31.04 0.83 -5.50
C ASN A 329 -29.74 0.43 -4.80
N ARG A 330 -29.60 0.74 -3.50
CA ARG A 330 -28.46 0.34 -2.68
C ARG A 330 -28.10 -1.13 -2.87
N ALA A 331 -26.82 -1.45 -2.79
CA ALA A 331 -26.33 -2.81 -2.93
C ALA A 331 -25.66 -3.31 -1.64
N CYS A 332 -25.51 -4.63 -1.54
CA CYS A 332 -24.60 -5.28 -0.61
C CYS A 332 -23.57 -6.09 -1.40
N PHE A 333 -22.46 -6.42 -0.76
CA PHE A 333 -21.54 -7.43 -1.28
C PHE A 333 -22.16 -8.83 -1.20
N VAL A 334 -22.03 -9.61 -2.26
CA VAL A 334 -22.35 -11.04 -2.25
C VAL A 334 -21.11 -11.79 -1.78
N GLU A 335 -21.03 -12.05 -0.47
CA GLU A 335 -19.82 -12.50 0.26
C GLU A 335 -19.05 -13.63 -0.45
N ASP A 336 -19.74 -14.71 -0.84
CA ASP A 336 -19.13 -15.89 -1.48
C ASP A 336 -18.52 -15.60 -2.86
N TYR A 337 -18.87 -14.44 -3.44
CA TYR A 337 -18.43 -13.99 -4.75
C TYR A 337 -17.54 -12.73 -4.67
N CYS A 338 -17.00 -12.41 -3.49
CA CYS A 338 -16.04 -11.33 -3.29
C CYS A 338 -14.59 -11.82 -3.23
N ASN A 339 -13.63 -10.89 -3.20
CA ASN A 339 -12.19 -11.17 -3.16
C ASN A 339 -11.67 -12.02 -4.33
N LEU A 340 -12.33 -11.96 -5.49
CA LEU A 340 -11.78 -12.61 -6.68
C LEU A 340 -10.60 -11.79 -7.19
N GLN A 341 -9.39 -12.26 -6.89
CA GLN A 341 -8.16 -11.56 -7.20
C GLN A 341 -7.79 -11.67 -8.69
N ALA A 342 -7.23 -10.59 -9.21
CA ALA A 342 -6.64 -10.44 -10.53
C ALA A 342 -5.26 -9.77 -10.41
N LYS A 343 -4.48 -9.75 -11.49
CA LYS A 343 -3.14 -9.15 -11.52
C LYS A 343 -3.18 -7.68 -11.12
N ASN A 344 -4.12 -6.91 -11.65
CA ASN A 344 -4.31 -5.48 -11.37
C ASN A 344 -5.47 -5.19 -10.40
N GLY A 345 -5.86 -6.14 -9.54
CA GLY A 345 -6.69 -5.85 -8.38
C GLY A 345 -7.76 -6.89 -8.04
N TYR A 346 -8.98 -6.47 -7.73
CA TYR A 346 -10.03 -7.35 -7.19
C TYR A 346 -11.38 -7.19 -7.90
N ILE A 347 -12.17 -8.27 -7.89
CA ILE A 347 -13.56 -8.28 -8.32
C ILE A 347 -14.43 -8.67 -7.12
N HIS A 348 -15.46 -7.86 -6.85
CA HIS A 348 -16.48 -8.11 -5.83
C HIS A 348 -17.87 -8.07 -6.42
N GLN A 349 -18.63 -9.15 -6.27
CA GLN A 349 -20.01 -9.15 -6.76
C GLN A 349 -20.93 -8.33 -5.84
N VAL A 350 -21.81 -7.54 -6.45
CA VAL A 350 -22.83 -6.74 -5.75
C VAL A 350 -24.24 -7.32 -5.96
N SER A 351 -25.14 -7.05 -5.02
CA SER A 351 -26.49 -7.64 -4.95
C SER A 351 -27.58 -6.84 -5.70
N SER A 352 -27.22 -5.76 -6.37
CA SER A 352 -28.11 -4.87 -7.13
C SER A 352 -27.38 -4.42 -8.39
N TYR A 353 -28.11 -3.98 -9.41
CA TYR A 353 -27.50 -3.42 -10.62
C TYR A 353 -26.79 -2.07 -10.37
N LEU A 354 -26.93 -1.48 -9.17
CA LEU A 354 -26.13 -0.36 -8.65
C LEU A 354 -26.01 0.82 -9.66
N PRO A 355 -27.11 1.53 -9.96
CA PRO A 355 -27.05 2.72 -10.81
C PRO A 355 -26.13 3.79 -10.21
N VAL A 356 -25.71 4.74 -11.05
CA VAL A 356 -24.94 5.91 -10.61
C VAL A 356 -25.77 6.70 -9.61
N ALA A 357 -25.33 6.72 -8.35
CA ALA A 357 -26.02 7.42 -7.27
C ALA A 357 -25.46 8.83 -7.09
N GLU A 358 -26.33 9.77 -6.71
CA GLU A 358 -25.90 11.09 -6.27
C GLU A 358 -25.39 11.00 -4.83
N ALA A 359 -24.12 11.37 -4.61
CA ALA A 359 -23.53 11.35 -3.29
C ALA A 359 -23.88 12.65 -2.54
N GLU A 360 -24.35 12.52 -1.30
CA GLU A 360 -24.58 13.66 -0.41
C GLU A 360 -23.27 14.10 0.27
N PRO A 361 -23.03 15.39 0.52
CA PRO A 361 -21.88 15.87 1.29
C PRO A 361 -21.72 15.15 2.64
N GLU A 362 -20.50 14.75 2.99
CA GLU A 362 -20.16 14.20 4.31
C GLU A 362 -18.90 14.84 4.89
N THR A 363 -18.67 14.64 6.18
CA THR A 363 -17.46 15.14 6.83
C THR A 363 -16.23 14.43 6.27
N VAL A 364 -15.28 15.19 5.73
CA VAL A 364 -14.01 14.66 5.22
C VAL A 364 -12.88 15.12 6.15
N LEU A 365 -12.10 14.16 6.67
CA LEU A 365 -10.86 14.44 7.38
C LEU A 365 -9.69 14.23 6.42
N PHE A 366 -9.06 15.34 6.02
CA PHE A 366 -7.85 15.33 5.23
C PHE A 366 -6.62 15.37 6.15
N ASP A 367 -6.14 14.19 6.52
CA ASP A 367 -4.85 14.03 7.19
C ASP A 367 -3.73 14.21 6.17
N VAL A 368 -2.91 15.24 6.36
CA VAL A 368 -1.87 15.64 5.41
C VAL A 368 -0.65 14.72 5.44
N CYS A 369 -0.62 13.71 6.33
CA CYS A 369 0.41 12.67 6.40
C CYS A 369 -0.11 11.26 6.04
N ASN A 370 -1.41 11.08 5.83
CA ASN A 370 -2.01 9.77 5.56
C ASN A 370 -1.85 9.32 4.10
N TYR A 371 -0.59 9.14 3.66
CA TYR A 371 -0.25 8.60 2.35
C TYR A 371 0.49 7.27 2.52
N SER A 372 0.02 6.21 1.86
CA SER A 372 0.65 4.88 1.96
C SER A 372 2.12 4.87 1.54
N ILE A 373 2.49 5.72 0.57
CA ILE A 373 3.88 5.88 0.12
C ILE A 373 4.81 6.35 1.25
N ILE A 374 4.31 7.08 2.25
CA ILE A 374 5.09 7.45 3.44
C ILE A 374 5.32 6.21 4.32
N GLY A 375 4.29 5.37 4.48
CA GLY A 375 4.40 4.10 5.18
C GLY A 375 5.41 3.15 4.53
N ASP A 376 5.34 3.00 3.21
CA ASP A 376 6.29 2.19 2.43
C ASP A 376 7.71 2.75 2.51
N TRP A 377 7.85 4.08 2.45
CA TRP A 377 9.14 4.77 2.59
C TRP A 377 9.79 4.51 3.94
N ILE A 378 9.03 4.60 5.03
CA ILE A 378 9.49 4.27 6.39
C ILE A 378 9.82 2.77 6.51
N ALA A 379 8.97 1.90 5.99
CA ALA A 379 9.19 0.45 6.01
C ALA A 379 10.44 0.02 5.22
N ALA A 380 10.84 0.80 4.21
CA ALA A 380 12.09 0.63 3.49
C ALA A 380 13.34 1.06 4.28
N GLY A 381 13.17 1.55 5.51
CA GLY A 381 14.25 1.94 6.41
C GLY A 381 14.64 3.43 6.35
N ASN A 382 13.81 4.27 5.74
CA ASN A 382 14.06 5.72 5.71
C ASN A 382 13.55 6.41 6.98
N GLY A 383 14.33 7.37 7.48
CA GLY A 383 14.00 8.17 8.67
C GLY A 383 14.87 7.83 9.88
N GLU A 384 14.56 8.44 11.02
CA GLU A 384 15.24 8.16 12.28
C GLU A 384 14.90 6.76 12.81
N ASP A 385 15.88 6.10 13.44
CA ASP A 385 15.74 4.75 13.98
C ASP A 385 14.50 4.59 14.87
N GLY A 386 13.69 3.56 14.60
CA GLY A 386 12.45 3.28 15.31
C GLY A 386 11.25 4.16 14.94
N ILE A 387 11.34 5.03 13.92
CA ILE A 387 10.16 5.75 13.42
C ILE A 387 9.11 4.75 12.92
N LYS A 388 7.83 5.11 13.13
CA LYS A 388 6.70 4.32 12.69
C LYS A 388 5.72 5.21 11.95
N PHE A 389 5.02 4.64 10.98
CA PHE A 389 3.92 5.30 10.30
C PHE A 389 2.65 5.23 11.14
N GLN A 390 2.00 6.38 11.33
CA GLN A 390 0.76 6.59 12.09
C GLN A 390 0.78 6.03 13.51
N GLU A 391 1.97 5.99 14.12
CA GLU A 391 2.18 5.50 15.47
C GLU A 391 3.28 6.30 16.17
N SER A 392 3.11 6.55 17.46
CA SER A 392 4.18 7.11 18.31
C SER A 392 5.28 6.10 18.58
N PHE A 393 6.53 6.56 18.74
CA PHE A 393 7.62 5.75 19.32
C PHE A 393 7.69 5.94 20.84
N GLY A 394 6.59 5.61 21.52
CA GLY A 394 6.46 5.71 22.97
C GLY A 394 6.56 7.16 23.47
N THR A 395 7.66 7.51 24.14
CA THR A 395 7.88 8.84 24.76
C THR A 395 8.87 9.71 23.98
N ALA A 396 9.32 9.27 22.81
CA ALA A 396 10.23 10.00 21.93
C ALA A 396 9.53 10.45 20.65
N GLU A 397 9.99 11.59 20.13
CA GLU A 397 9.61 12.12 18.82
C GLU A 397 10.60 11.59 17.77
N LYS A 398 10.12 11.33 16.56
CA LYS A 398 10.95 10.88 15.43
C LYS A 398 10.64 11.67 14.17
N LYS A 399 11.61 11.70 13.25
CA LYS A 399 11.50 12.44 11.99
C LYS A 399 11.91 11.59 10.79
N CYS A 400 11.22 11.77 9.68
CA CYS A 400 11.62 11.28 8.37
C CYS A 400 11.48 12.41 7.34
N ASP A 401 12.51 12.61 6.51
CA ASP A 401 12.39 13.50 5.36
C ASP A 401 11.55 12.80 4.29
N VAL A 402 10.47 13.45 3.88
CA VAL A 402 9.51 12.96 2.88
C VAL A 402 9.41 13.93 1.71
N SER A 403 10.30 14.92 1.61
CA SER A 403 10.31 15.90 0.53
C SER A 403 10.54 15.30 -0.87
N GLY A 404 11.12 14.10 -0.96
CA GLY A 404 11.33 13.39 -2.23
C GLY A 404 10.13 12.53 -2.68
N LEU A 405 9.07 12.43 -1.87
CA LEU A 405 7.88 11.64 -2.22
C LEU A 405 6.93 12.47 -3.09
N ASN A 406 6.37 11.83 -4.13
CA ASN A 406 5.49 12.47 -5.10
C ASN A 406 4.10 12.87 -4.56
N CYS A 407 3.80 12.57 -3.29
CA CYS A 407 2.58 13.06 -2.62
C CYS A 407 2.66 14.55 -2.24
N TYR A 408 3.85 15.16 -2.28
CA TYR A 408 4.05 16.58 -2.03
C TYR A 408 4.80 17.26 -3.17
N GLU A 409 4.29 18.40 -3.62
CA GLU A 409 5.09 19.38 -4.34
C GLU A 409 5.48 20.50 -3.38
N TYR A 410 6.67 21.07 -3.52
CA TYR A 410 7.06 22.19 -2.67
C TYR A 410 8.07 23.12 -3.35
N SER A 411 8.16 24.34 -2.82
CA SER A 411 9.22 25.28 -3.14
C SER A 411 9.77 25.90 -1.88
N LEU A 412 11.08 26.08 -1.86
CA LEU A 412 11.78 26.75 -0.77
C LEU A 412 12.02 28.21 -1.11
N ASN A 413 12.02 29.06 -0.08
CA ASN A 413 12.57 30.40 -0.19
C ASN A 413 13.32 30.77 1.09
N ASN A 414 14.62 30.48 1.11
CA ASN A 414 15.53 30.79 2.21
C ASN A 414 15.02 30.29 3.58
N PRO A 415 14.77 28.97 3.78
CA PRO A 415 14.42 28.45 5.10
C PRO A 415 15.53 28.70 6.13
N SER A 416 15.18 29.06 7.36
CA SER A 416 16.12 29.24 8.46
C SER A 416 16.36 27.95 9.27
N GLY A 417 17.36 27.99 10.13
CA GLY A 417 17.72 26.87 11.00
C GLY A 417 18.69 25.89 10.34
N THR A 418 19.15 24.91 11.13
CA THR A 418 19.96 23.80 10.60
C THR A 418 19.01 22.74 10.06
N TYR A 419 19.22 22.27 8.82
CA TYR A 419 18.36 21.27 8.19
C TYR A 419 18.17 20.00 9.05
N GLY A 420 19.21 19.51 9.72
CA GLY A 420 19.09 18.37 10.64
C GLY A 420 18.17 18.61 11.86
N SER A 421 17.94 19.87 12.24
CA SER A 421 16.97 20.22 13.28
C SER A 421 15.54 20.11 12.75
N TYR A 422 15.29 20.66 11.56
CA TYR A 422 13.98 20.66 10.89
C TYR A 422 14.19 20.45 9.38
N TYR A 423 13.82 19.27 8.87
CA TYR A 423 13.80 19.04 7.42
C TYR A 423 12.72 19.92 6.77
N ASN A 424 12.76 20.05 5.45
CA ASN A 424 11.89 20.99 4.75
C ASN A 424 10.42 20.55 4.77
N VAL A 425 10.17 19.31 4.37
CA VAL A 425 8.87 18.63 4.43
C VAL A 425 9.09 17.35 5.22
N THR A 426 8.65 17.34 6.48
CA THR A 426 9.01 16.29 7.43
C THR A 426 7.76 15.55 7.90
N TYR A 427 7.80 14.22 7.80
CA TYR A 427 6.91 13.36 8.58
C TYR A 427 7.44 13.31 10.03
N PHE A 428 6.69 13.88 10.96
CA PHE A 428 7.09 14.03 12.36
C PHE A 428 6.15 13.22 13.26
N THR A 429 6.67 12.24 14.00
CA THR A 429 5.86 11.50 14.97
C THR A 429 5.92 12.15 16.34
N THR A 430 4.77 12.19 17.00
CA THR A 430 4.60 12.73 18.35
C THR A 430 4.86 11.67 19.41
N ARG A 431 4.69 12.04 20.68
CA ARG A 431 4.93 11.17 21.85
C ARG A 431 3.74 11.15 22.78
N THR A 432 3.58 10.04 23.48
CA THR A 432 2.38 9.74 24.30
C THR A 432 2.29 10.53 25.60
N ASN A 433 3.39 11.11 26.08
CA ASN A 433 3.51 11.71 27.41
C ASN A 433 3.56 13.25 27.42
N ASN A 434 3.08 13.91 26.37
CA ASN A 434 2.93 15.37 26.32
C ASN A 434 1.60 15.78 25.65
N GLY A 435 1.36 17.09 25.51
CA GLY A 435 0.11 17.62 24.94
C GLY A 435 -0.12 17.33 23.45
N TRP A 436 0.83 16.71 22.73
CA TRP A 436 0.64 16.27 21.35
C TRP A 436 0.11 14.84 21.23
N ASN A 437 -0.15 14.15 22.35
CA ASN A 437 -0.81 12.84 22.37
C ASN A 437 -2.27 12.85 21.86
N THR A 438 -2.76 14.01 21.40
CA THR A 438 -4.08 14.23 20.79
C THR A 438 -3.98 14.60 19.30
N ALA A 439 -2.78 14.56 18.71
CA ALA A 439 -2.60 14.66 17.27
C ALA A 439 -3.26 13.45 16.59
N ASN A 440 -3.88 13.66 15.43
CA ASN A 440 -4.40 12.53 14.65
C ASN A 440 -3.23 11.61 14.28
N ASN A 441 -3.44 10.30 14.38
CA ASN A 441 -2.41 9.30 14.05
C ASN A 441 -1.04 9.47 14.74
N MET A 442 -0.95 10.26 15.81
CA MET A 442 0.31 10.60 16.49
C MET A 442 1.37 11.20 15.55
N ASP A 443 0.98 11.96 14.53
CA ASP A 443 1.91 12.59 13.60
C ASP A 443 1.55 14.05 13.23
N PHE A 444 2.50 14.72 12.58
CA PHE A 444 2.32 16.03 11.96
C PHE A 444 3.13 16.09 10.67
N LEU A 445 2.63 16.87 9.70
CA LEU A 445 3.47 17.41 8.64
C LEU A 445 4.18 18.64 9.18
N MET A 446 5.48 18.50 9.47
CA MET A 446 6.32 19.60 9.92
C MET A 446 6.99 20.27 8.72
N LEU A 447 6.76 21.58 8.57
CA LEU A 447 7.17 22.37 7.42
C LEU A 447 8.19 23.46 7.83
N ASN A 448 9.34 23.46 7.14
CA ASN A 448 10.35 24.52 7.18
C ASN A 448 10.72 24.94 5.75
N LEU A 449 9.92 25.84 5.17
CA LEU A 449 10.00 26.17 3.74
C LEU A 449 10.61 27.55 3.46
N GLY A 450 10.81 28.36 4.50
CA GLY A 450 11.22 29.75 4.37
C GLY A 450 10.08 30.69 3.97
N ASN A 451 10.33 32.00 4.02
CA ASN A 451 9.31 33.03 3.76
C ASN A 451 8.88 32.99 2.29
N THR A 452 7.59 32.87 2.01
CA THR A 452 7.02 32.61 0.67
C THR A 452 7.39 31.26 0.04
N GLY A 453 8.01 30.35 0.80
CA GLY A 453 8.04 28.94 0.43
C GLY A 453 6.64 28.33 0.53
N TRP A 454 6.37 27.26 -0.20
CA TRP A 454 5.04 26.66 -0.28
C TRP A 454 5.10 25.15 -0.40
N VAL A 455 4.01 24.49 -0.01
CA VAL A 455 3.75 23.07 -0.25
C VAL A 455 2.38 22.91 -0.90
N SER A 456 2.25 21.94 -1.79
CA SER A 456 1.03 21.57 -2.51
C SER A 456 0.83 20.05 -2.46
N MET A 457 -0.42 19.61 -2.40
CA MET A 457 -0.79 18.19 -2.31
C MET A 457 -2.27 18.02 -2.69
N GLN A 458 -2.67 16.80 -3.04
CA GLN A 458 -4.08 16.49 -3.33
C GLN A 458 -4.86 16.17 -2.06
N THR A 459 -6.08 16.71 -1.95
CA THR A 459 -7.05 16.29 -0.94
C THR A 459 -7.57 14.88 -1.28
N PRO A 460 -8.16 14.15 -0.30
CA PRO A 460 -9.17 13.15 -0.61
C PRO A 460 -10.29 13.76 -1.45
N SER A 461 -11.09 12.93 -2.11
CA SER A 461 -12.24 13.45 -2.84
C SER A 461 -13.22 14.14 -1.91
N ILE A 462 -13.64 15.33 -2.31
CA ILE A 462 -14.66 16.12 -1.64
C ILE A 462 -15.89 16.08 -2.55
N ILE A 463 -17.05 15.75 -1.99
CA ILE A 463 -18.31 15.74 -2.73
C ILE A 463 -18.73 17.19 -3.00
N LYS A 464 -19.30 17.48 -4.17
CA LYS A 464 -19.84 18.81 -4.49
C LYS A 464 -20.77 19.31 -3.36
N GLY A 465 -20.59 20.55 -2.92
CA GLY A 465 -21.36 21.12 -1.81
C GLY A 465 -20.61 22.23 -1.06
N LYS A 466 -21.25 22.77 -0.02
CA LYS A 466 -20.67 23.79 0.86
C LYS A 466 -20.08 23.15 2.11
N TYR A 467 -18.94 23.65 2.56
CA TYR A 467 -18.20 23.12 3.70
C TYR A 467 -17.64 24.23 4.60
N LYS A 468 -17.69 24.01 5.92
CA LYS A 468 -16.81 24.69 6.87
C LYS A 468 -15.49 23.94 6.90
N VAL A 469 -14.37 24.64 6.70
CA VAL A 469 -13.03 24.03 6.71
C VAL A 469 -12.24 24.48 7.93
N THR A 470 -11.89 23.53 8.77
CA THR A 470 -11.13 23.74 10.01
C THR A 470 -9.73 23.14 9.91
N LEU A 471 -8.69 23.94 10.15
CA LEU A 471 -7.32 23.48 10.31
C LEU A 471 -7.09 22.96 11.73
N ARG A 472 -6.53 21.76 11.87
CA ARG A 472 -5.89 21.27 13.09
C ARG A 472 -4.38 21.39 12.95
N PHE A 473 -3.71 21.91 13.99
CA PHE A 473 -2.28 22.18 13.96
C PHE A 473 -1.62 21.99 15.32
N GLY A 474 -0.33 21.65 15.30
CA GLY A 474 0.49 21.51 16.51
C GLY A 474 1.14 22.81 16.93
N TYR A 475 1.28 23.04 18.25
CA TYR A 475 2.07 24.15 18.80
C TYR A 475 3.08 23.65 19.83
N ALA A 476 4.32 24.13 19.70
CA ALA A 476 5.43 23.91 20.61
C ALA A 476 5.75 25.21 21.35
N THR A 477 6.15 25.13 22.61
CA THR A 477 6.50 26.30 23.42
C THR A 477 7.71 27.08 22.89
N SER A 478 8.57 26.46 22.08
CA SER A 478 9.66 27.13 21.36
C SER A 478 9.18 28.06 20.25
N MET A 479 7.92 27.94 19.81
CA MET A 479 7.31 28.78 18.77
C MET A 479 6.56 29.97 19.36
N GLU A 480 6.85 30.37 20.61
CA GLU A 480 6.17 31.49 21.25
C GLU A 480 6.36 32.82 20.50
N PHE A 481 7.50 32.99 19.82
CA PHE A 481 7.75 34.17 19.01
C PHE A 481 6.73 34.30 17.85
N ILE A 482 6.26 33.17 17.31
CA ILE A 482 5.17 33.13 16.31
C ILE A 482 3.85 33.56 16.97
N ARG A 483 3.46 32.90 18.07
CA ARG A 483 2.20 33.20 18.79
C ARG A 483 2.09 34.67 19.20
N THR A 484 3.19 35.25 19.66
CA THR A 484 3.25 36.64 20.15
C THR A 484 3.60 37.67 19.07
N SER A 485 3.84 37.24 17.82
CA SER A 485 4.28 38.11 16.72
C SER A 485 5.53 38.93 17.07
N THR A 486 6.53 38.26 17.66
CA THR A 486 7.83 38.83 18.04
C THR A 486 8.97 38.16 17.27
N GLY A 487 10.22 38.63 17.44
CA GLY A 487 11.38 38.03 16.76
C GLY A 487 11.37 38.18 15.23
N GLY A 488 10.63 39.16 14.70
CA GLY A 488 10.43 39.33 13.26
C GLY A 488 9.28 38.51 12.68
N SER A 489 8.56 37.75 13.52
CA SER A 489 7.35 37.04 13.11
C SER A 489 6.17 37.98 12.98
N ASN A 490 5.33 37.75 11.97
CA ASN A 490 4.04 38.43 11.79
C ASN A 490 2.83 37.59 12.25
N GLY A 491 3.06 36.61 13.13
CA GLY A 491 2.03 35.73 13.66
C GLY A 491 2.02 34.33 13.04
N GLY A 492 3.04 33.97 12.24
CA GLY A 492 3.04 32.74 11.45
C GLY A 492 2.00 32.81 10.35
N LYS A 493 1.88 33.97 9.69
CA LYS A 493 0.90 34.13 8.61
C LYS A 493 1.16 33.13 7.52
N MET A 494 0.07 32.55 7.01
CA MET A 494 0.07 31.59 5.91
C MET A 494 -1.06 31.95 4.95
N ILE A 495 -0.91 31.53 3.70
CA ILE A 495 -1.95 31.62 2.67
C ILE A 495 -2.39 30.19 2.34
N PHE A 496 -3.69 29.93 2.44
CA PHE A 496 -4.30 28.66 2.08
C PHE A 496 -5.17 28.85 0.84
N SER A 497 -5.18 27.88 -0.06
CA SER A 497 -5.99 27.89 -1.29
C SER A 497 -6.29 26.47 -1.76
N PHE A 498 -7.36 26.33 -2.52
CA PHE A 498 -7.73 25.11 -3.24
C PHE A 498 -7.80 25.43 -4.74
N ASP A 499 -7.16 24.61 -5.57
CA ASP A 499 -7.15 24.74 -7.04
C ASP A 499 -6.62 26.08 -7.56
N GLY A 500 -5.80 26.75 -6.75
CA GLY A 500 -5.30 28.11 -7.05
C GLY A 500 -6.34 29.21 -6.85
N GLU A 501 -7.55 28.86 -6.39
CA GLU A 501 -8.65 29.77 -6.09
C GLU A 501 -8.89 29.91 -4.57
N ASN A 502 -9.90 30.70 -4.19
CA ASN A 502 -10.39 30.83 -2.81
C ASN A 502 -9.29 31.12 -1.77
N SER A 503 -8.30 31.95 -2.10
CA SER A 503 -7.15 32.17 -1.21
C SER A 503 -7.53 32.92 0.08
N VAL A 504 -7.19 32.36 1.24
CA VAL A 504 -7.32 33.01 2.56
C VAL A 504 -5.94 33.21 3.20
N THR A 505 -5.69 34.42 3.72
CA THR A 505 -4.49 34.71 4.52
C THR A 505 -4.86 34.78 5.98
N CYS A 506 -4.26 33.95 6.83
CA CYS A 506 -4.56 33.91 8.26
C CYS A 506 -3.31 33.65 9.12
N ALA A 507 -3.43 33.82 10.44
CA ALA A 507 -2.35 33.62 11.42
C ALA A 507 -2.81 32.69 12.57
N PRO A 508 -2.98 31.37 12.31
CA PRO A 508 -3.57 30.43 13.28
C PRO A 508 -2.87 30.42 14.64
N TYR A 509 -1.54 30.55 14.65
CA TYR A 509 -0.73 30.49 15.87
C TYR A 509 -1.03 31.60 16.88
N THR A 510 -1.56 32.74 16.43
CA THR A 510 -1.93 33.84 17.32
C THR A 510 -3.20 33.57 18.15
N THR A 511 -4.01 32.56 17.77
CA THR A 511 -5.21 32.18 18.53
C THR A 511 -4.91 31.21 19.67
N VAL A 512 -3.68 30.69 19.75
CA VAL A 512 -3.25 29.82 20.85
C VAL A 512 -3.30 30.61 22.17
N PRO A 513 -4.12 30.20 23.15
CA PRO A 513 -4.48 31.06 24.29
C PRO A 513 -3.34 31.29 25.29
N SER A 514 -2.38 30.37 25.36
CA SER A 514 -1.26 30.44 26.31
C SER A 514 -0.03 29.70 25.76
N LYS A 515 1.13 29.88 26.41
CA LYS A 515 2.37 29.16 26.08
C LYS A 515 2.32 27.69 26.54
N THR A 516 1.37 26.92 26.01
CA THR A 516 1.15 25.51 26.37
C THR A 516 1.35 24.65 25.14
N LEU A 517 2.19 23.62 25.22
CA LEU A 517 2.35 22.66 24.11
C LEU A 517 1.04 21.89 23.91
N GLY A 518 0.59 21.76 22.67
CA GLY A 518 -0.64 21.02 22.36
C GLY A 518 -1.07 21.12 20.91
N CYS A 519 -2.21 20.49 20.62
CA CYS A 519 -2.90 20.56 19.33
C CYS A 519 -4.06 21.57 19.42
N TYR A 520 -4.19 22.44 18.42
CA TYR A 520 -5.15 23.54 18.38
C TYR A 520 -5.90 23.56 17.04
N SER A 521 -7.03 24.27 17.00
CA SER A 521 -7.88 24.37 15.81
C SER A 521 -8.10 25.81 15.39
N TYR A 522 -8.27 26.03 14.09
CA TYR A 522 -8.57 27.35 13.50
C TYR A 522 -9.50 27.18 12.30
N VAL A 523 -10.61 27.92 12.24
CA VAL A 523 -11.51 27.89 11.08
C VAL A 523 -10.86 28.69 9.95
N LEU A 524 -10.45 28.01 8.89
CA LEU A 524 -9.88 28.64 7.69
C LEU A 524 -10.98 29.26 6.84
N TYR A 525 -12.03 28.47 6.59
CA TYR A 525 -13.18 28.87 5.79
C TYR A 525 -14.44 28.59 6.60
N PRO A 526 -15.20 29.63 7.00
CA PRO A 526 -16.52 29.44 7.59
C PRO A 526 -17.49 28.76 6.60
N GLU A 527 -17.31 29.05 5.31
CA GLU A 527 -18.03 28.46 4.19
C GLU A 527 -17.10 28.48 2.97
N LEU A 528 -16.99 27.34 2.28
CA LEU A 528 -16.30 27.14 1.02
C LEU A 528 -17.14 26.19 0.16
N GLU A 529 -17.44 26.59 -1.08
CA GLU A 529 -18.23 25.79 -2.01
C GLU A 529 -17.32 25.05 -3.00
N PHE A 530 -17.52 23.74 -3.12
CA PHE A 530 -16.97 22.90 -4.18
C PHE A 530 -18.07 22.61 -5.19
N THR A 531 -17.88 22.99 -6.44
CA THR A 531 -18.89 22.86 -7.50
C THR A 531 -18.88 21.48 -8.17
N GLU A 532 -17.84 20.69 -7.94
CA GLU A 532 -17.68 19.35 -8.49
C GLU A 532 -17.18 18.38 -7.42
N THR A 533 -17.51 17.10 -7.57
CA THR A 533 -17.01 16.03 -6.71
C THR A 533 -15.66 15.56 -7.23
N SER A 534 -14.57 15.94 -6.57
CA SER A 534 -13.23 15.55 -7.04
C SER A 534 -12.18 15.67 -5.94
N THR A 535 -10.95 15.25 -6.24
CA THR A 535 -9.77 15.66 -5.46
C THR A 535 -9.39 17.08 -5.84
N HIS A 536 -9.02 17.89 -4.85
CA HIS A 536 -8.65 19.29 -5.04
C HIS A 536 -7.17 19.50 -4.70
N THR A 537 -6.53 20.41 -5.43
CA THR A 537 -5.13 20.79 -5.17
C THR A 537 -5.08 21.76 -4.00
N PHE A 538 -4.76 21.25 -2.81
CA PHE A 538 -4.50 22.07 -1.63
C PHE A 538 -3.11 22.70 -1.71
N ARG A 539 -3.02 24.02 -1.46
CA ARG A 539 -1.74 24.73 -1.35
C ARG A 539 -1.67 25.58 -0.08
N LEU A 540 -0.52 25.49 0.59
CA LEU A 540 -0.13 26.31 1.74
C LEU A 540 1.14 27.09 1.40
N VAL A 541 1.08 28.42 1.50
CA VAL A 541 2.23 29.32 1.32
C VAL A 541 2.59 29.96 2.66
N MET A 542 3.85 29.85 3.06
CA MET A 542 4.39 30.57 4.22
C MET A 542 4.41 32.06 3.92
N ASN A 543 3.87 32.90 4.80
CA ASN A 543 3.85 34.35 4.62
C ASN A 543 4.34 35.06 5.90
N ASP A 544 5.41 34.54 6.49
CA ASP A 544 6.04 35.09 7.68
C ASP A 544 7.56 35.31 7.46
N PRO A 545 8.06 36.55 7.55
CA PRO A 545 9.49 36.85 7.45
C PRO A 545 10.38 36.09 8.44
N ALA A 546 9.86 35.67 9.60
CA ALA A 546 10.62 34.88 10.56
C ALA A 546 10.98 33.48 10.03
N ALA A 547 10.25 32.97 9.04
CA ALA A 547 10.54 31.67 8.39
C ALA A 547 11.92 31.61 7.72
N SER A 548 12.52 32.77 7.42
CA SER A 548 13.85 32.89 6.85
C SER A 548 14.90 33.43 7.83
N LYS A 549 14.55 33.57 9.11
CA LYS A 549 15.42 34.25 10.10
C LYS A 549 15.54 33.51 11.42
N ASP A 550 14.44 32.96 11.94
CA ASP A 550 14.45 32.30 13.26
C ASP A 550 14.81 30.82 13.11
N PRO A 551 15.85 30.32 13.80
CA PRO A 551 16.27 28.93 13.67
C PRO A 551 15.27 27.92 14.23
N ASN A 552 14.27 28.36 15.01
CA ASN A 552 13.20 27.52 15.55
C ASN A 552 11.91 27.60 14.72
N TYR A 553 11.90 28.33 13.60
CA TYR A 553 10.71 28.46 12.77
C TYR A 553 10.35 27.12 12.13
N ARG A 554 9.11 26.71 12.32
CA ARG A 554 8.46 25.58 11.65
C ARG A 554 6.96 25.71 11.85
N ILE A 555 6.19 25.09 10.97
CA ILE A 555 4.74 24.93 11.12
C ILE A 555 4.44 23.44 11.25
N LEU A 556 3.52 23.08 12.13
CA LEU A 556 3.05 21.71 12.33
C LEU A 556 1.58 21.61 11.89
N ILE A 557 1.31 20.92 10.78
CA ILE A 557 -0.05 20.66 10.30
C ILE A 557 -0.45 19.23 10.70
N ASP A 558 -1.66 19.08 11.22
CA ASP A 558 -2.22 17.78 11.61
C ASP A 558 -3.19 17.31 10.51
N TYR A 559 -4.34 17.97 10.39
CA TYR A 559 -5.32 17.70 9.33
C TYR A 559 -6.16 18.94 8.99
N LEU A 560 -6.86 18.88 7.86
CA LEU A 560 -8.00 19.75 7.55
C LEU A 560 -9.30 18.97 7.70
N LEU A 561 -10.30 19.55 8.35
CA LEU A 561 -11.63 18.97 8.51
C LEU A 561 -12.64 19.76 7.68
N PHE A 562 -13.28 19.09 6.74
CA PHE A 562 -14.35 19.63 5.91
C PHE A 562 -15.68 19.15 6.50
N GLU A 563 -16.44 20.06 7.09
CA GLU A 563 -17.76 19.76 7.67
C GLU A 563 -18.84 20.29 6.72
N PRO A 564 -19.71 19.43 6.16
CA PRO A 564 -20.72 19.86 5.20
C PRO A 564 -21.70 20.85 5.84
N ILE A 565 -22.11 21.84 5.06
CA ILE A 565 -23.15 22.81 5.40
C ILE A 565 -24.36 22.47 4.55
N PHE A 566 -25.43 22.03 5.22
CA PHE A 566 -26.72 21.79 4.59
C PHE A 566 -27.53 23.09 4.67
N ASP A 567 -27.99 23.60 3.53
CA ASP A 567 -28.93 24.71 3.50
C ASP A 567 -30.24 24.23 4.19
N GLU A 568 -30.75 25.00 5.17
CA GLU A 568 -32.00 24.70 5.90
C GLU A 568 -33.26 24.78 5.03
#